data_AF-A0A151CIU2-F1
#
_entry.id   AF-A0A151CIU2-F1
#
_cell.length_a   1.000
_cell.length_b   1.000
_cell.length_c   1.000
_cell.angle_alpha   90.00
_cell.angle_beta   90.00
_cell.angle_gamma   90.00
#
_symmetry.space_group_name_H-M   'P 1'
#
loop_
_entity.id
_entity.type
_entity.pdbx_description
1 polymer ?
#
loop_
_entity_poly.entity_id
_entity_poly.type
_entity_poly.pdbx_seq_one_letter_code
_entity_poly.pdbx_strand_id
1 'polypeptide(L)'
;MDVNEEILEQYLKVVKNYFYVGDISFTVPSNYSNIDVLGYSQKDKIYYDFEVKYRSAFSLTNNDKGIEYLVEQFSKYKTEREEKIKEFIGSNTSVKVIVTTYTMMGKSSSKRTQMEERFHQKMQEEGFQSEIWYFDEMIPELVDAVSMKGKHNTQLLQTIRMLKTFT
;
A
#
# COMPACT_ATOMS: atom_id res chain seq x y z
N MET A 1 -3.65 -8.56 -10.98
CA MET A 1 -2.81 -8.29 -9.81
C MET A 1 -1.50 -7.71 -10.29
N ASP A 2 -1.25 -6.46 -9.90
CA ASP A 2 0.00 -5.77 -10.20
C ASP A 2 1.15 -6.38 -9.37
N VAL A 3 2.38 -6.40 -9.90
CA VAL A 3 3.54 -6.96 -9.17
C VAL A 3 3.78 -6.24 -7.84
N ASN A 4 3.50 -4.93 -7.77
CA ASN A 4 3.72 -4.16 -6.56
C ASN A 4 2.69 -4.49 -5.47
N GLU A 5 1.46 -4.83 -5.87
CA GLU A 5 0.43 -5.38 -4.97
C GLU A 5 0.87 -6.76 -4.45
N GLU A 6 1.38 -7.64 -5.32
CA GLU A 6 1.89 -8.95 -4.89
C GLU A 6 3.03 -8.82 -3.86
N ILE A 7 3.94 -7.85 -4.05
CA ILE A 7 5.01 -7.56 -3.09
C ILE A 7 4.42 -7.17 -1.73
N LEU A 8 3.46 -6.23 -1.70
CA LEU A 8 2.77 -5.84 -0.47
C LEU A 8 2.10 -7.03 0.19
N GLU A 9 1.32 -7.82 -0.54
CA GLU A 9 0.62 -8.98 -0.01
C GLU A 9 1.58 -10.01 0.62
N GLN A 10 2.68 -10.33 -0.06
CA GLN A 10 3.68 -11.24 0.48
C GLN A 10 4.39 -10.66 1.70
N TYR A 11 4.65 -9.35 1.72
CA TYR A 11 5.19 -8.67 2.90
C TYR A 11 4.24 -8.73 4.10
N LEU A 12 2.96 -8.41 3.89
CA LEU A 12 1.92 -8.51 4.91
C LEU A 12 1.86 -9.93 5.48
N LYS A 13 1.94 -10.94 4.62
CA LYS A 13 1.89 -12.35 5.03
C LYS A 13 3.14 -12.82 5.77
N VAL A 14 4.31 -12.62 5.17
CA VAL A 14 5.56 -13.27 5.59
C VAL A 14 6.25 -12.46 6.70
N VAL A 15 6.23 -11.14 6.60
CA VAL A 15 6.94 -10.26 7.54
C VAL A 15 6.00 -9.78 8.64
N LYS A 16 4.82 -9.27 8.29
CA LYS A 16 3.89 -8.70 9.28
C LYS A 16 2.95 -9.74 9.91
N ASN A 17 2.76 -10.90 9.26
CA ASN A 17 1.77 -11.92 9.66
C ASN A 17 0.33 -11.37 9.76
N TYR A 18 -0.06 -10.54 8.79
CA TYR A 18 -1.39 -9.96 8.68
C TYR A 18 -2.30 -10.83 7.79
N PHE A 19 -3.61 -10.76 8.04
CA PHE A 19 -4.61 -11.22 7.09
C PHE A 19 -4.86 -10.12 6.07
N TYR A 20 -5.13 -10.48 4.82
CA TYR A 20 -5.40 -9.50 3.78
C TYR A 20 -6.37 -10.03 2.72
N VAL A 21 -7.01 -9.11 2.02
CA VAL A 21 -7.82 -9.33 0.82
C VAL A 21 -7.44 -8.26 -0.20
N GLY A 22 -7.05 -8.66 -1.41
CA GLY A 22 -6.69 -7.75 -2.49
C GLY A 22 -7.79 -7.55 -3.54
N ASP A 23 -7.64 -6.54 -4.39
CA ASP A 23 -8.45 -6.25 -5.58
C ASP A 23 -9.96 -6.19 -5.29
N ILE A 24 -10.35 -5.37 -4.31
CA ILE A 24 -11.75 -5.24 -3.89
C ILE A 24 -12.42 -4.14 -4.71
N SER A 25 -13.19 -4.55 -5.72
CA SER A 25 -13.94 -3.60 -6.56
C SER A 25 -15.15 -2.99 -5.86
N PHE A 26 -15.40 -1.71 -6.12
CA PHE A 26 -16.59 -0.99 -5.69
C PHE A 26 -17.11 -0.06 -6.80
N THR A 27 -18.41 0.21 -6.76
CA THR A 27 -19.09 1.03 -7.77
C THR A 27 -18.84 2.50 -7.52
N VAL A 28 -18.59 3.27 -8.58
CA VAL A 28 -18.48 4.73 -8.57
C VAL A 28 -19.37 5.31 -9.67
N PRO A 29 -19.67 6.62 -9.70
CA PRO A 29 -20.47 7.21 -10.77
C PRO A 29 -19.93 6.84 -12.16
N SER A 30 -20.73 6.11 -12.92
CA SER A 30 -20.45 5.69 -14.30
C SER A 30 -19.28 4.71 -14.50
N ASN A 31 -18.71 4.11 -13.44
CA ASN A 31 -17.63 3.11 -13.56
C ASN A 31 -17.43 2.27 -12.28
N TYR A 32 -16.32 1.54 -12.19
CA TYR A 32 -15.81 0.88 -11.00
C TYR A 32 -14.45 1.48 -10.57
N SER A 33 -14.14 1.34 -9.29
CA SER A 33 -12.83 1.60 -8.71
C SER A 33 -12.47 0.43 -7.78
N ASN A 34 -11.22 0.36 -7.34
CA ASN A 34 -10.71 -0.76 -6.55
C ASN A 34 -10.01 -0.25 -5.29
N ILE A 35 -10.12 -1.03 -4.22
CA ILE A 35 -9.21 -0.97 -3.08
C ILE A 35 -8.12 -2.01 -3.37
N ASP A 36 -6.86 -1.57 -3.42
CA ASP A 36 -5.74 -2.44 -3.80
C ASP A 36 -5.60 -3.60 -2.80
N VAL A 37 -5.46 -3.30 -1.49
CA VAL A 37 -5.42 -4.32 -0.43
C VAL A 37 -6.07 -3.82 0.86
N LEU A 38 -6.92 -4.64 1.46
CA LEU A 38 -7.41 -4.46 2.83
C LEU A 38 -6.72 -5.46 3.77
N GLY A 39 -5.97 -4.96 4.75
CA GLY A 39 -5.21 -5.77 5.70
C GLY A 39 -5.71 -5.69 7.14
N TYR A 40 -5.38 -6.69 7.95
CA TYR A 40 -5.71 -6.76 9.38
C TYR A 40 -4.54 -7.27 10.22
N SER A 41 -4.08 -6.43 11.15
CA SER A 41 -3.13 -6.82 12.20
C SER A 41 -3.88 -7.52 13.33
N GLN A 42 -3.69 -8.84 13.48
CA GLN A 42 -4.27 -9.57 14.61
C GLN A 42 -3.69 -9.15 15.96
N LYS A 43 -2.43 -8.70 15.97
CA LYS A 43 -1.70 -8.29 17.17
C LYS A 43 -2.26 -6.97 17.70
N ASP A 44 -2.39 -5.99 16.80
CA ASP A 44 -2.75 -4.63 17.18
C ASP A 44 -4.27 -4.38 17.07
N LYS A 45 -5.00 -5.32 16.47
CA LYS A 45 -6.44 -5.23 16.19
C LYS A 45 -6.80 -4.03 15.29
N ILE A 46 -5.91 -3.70 14.36
CA ILE A 46 -6.03 -2.56 13.43
C ILE A 46 -6.29 -3.05 12.01
N TYR A 47 -7.21 -2.39 11.30
CA TYR A 47 -7.43 -2.57 9.88
C TYR A 47 -6.66 -1.52 9.07
N TYR A 48 -6.20 -1.91 7.90
CA TYR A 48 -5.41 -1.06 7.00
C TYR A 48 -6.01 -1.11 5.60
N ASP A 49 -6.32 0.06 5.04
CA ASP A 49 -6.74 0.24 3.66
C ASP A 49 -5.53 0.74 2.87
N PHE A 50 -4.91 -0.18 2.12
CA PHE A 50 -3.69 0.08 1.37
C PHE A 50 -4.00 0.48 -0.07
N GLU A 51 -3.21 1.42 -0.54
CA GLU A 51 -3.18 1.87 -1.92
C GLU A 51 -1.72 1.90 -2.41
N VAL A 52 -1.44 1.18 -3.49
CA VAL A 52 -0.09 0.91 -4.00
C VAL A 52 0.20 1.82 -5.18
N LYS A 53 1.32 2.55 -5.13
CA LYS A 53 1.69 3.53 -6.15
C LYS A 53 3.20 3.47 -6.44
N TYR A 54 3.56 2.85 -7.57
CA TYR A 54 4.95 2.64 -8.01
C TYR A 54 5.34 3.45 -9.27
N ARG A 55 6.64 3.70 -9.42
CA ARG A 55 7.25 4.78 -10.21
C ARG A 55 7.01 4.75 -11.73
N SER A 56 6.86 3.59 -12.37
CA SER A 56 6.92 3.48 -13.85
C SER A 56 5.66 3.95 -14.58
N ALA A 57 4.48 3.76 -14.02
CA ALA A 57 3.23 4.28 -14.58
C ALA A 57 2.97 5.74 -14.17
N PHE A 58 3.48 6.15 -13.00
CA PHE A 58 3.15 7.43 -12.37
C PHE A 58 3.94 8.63 -12.90
N SER A 59 5.18 8.41 -13.34
CA SER A 59 6.03 9.46 -13.91
C SER A 59 5.48 10.07 -15.21
N LEU A 60 4.59 9.38 -15.92
CA LEU A 60 4.04 9.83 -17.21
C LEU A 60 2.81 10.73 -17.05
N THR A 61 2.15 10.72 -15.88
CA THR A 61 0.88 11.43 -15.64
C THR A 61 0.95 12.50 -14.55
N ASN A 62 2.03 12.53 -13.75
CA ASN A 62 2.23 13.49 -12.67
C ASN A 62 2.81 14.83 -13.17
N ASN A 63 2.04 15.53 -14.01
CA ASN A 63 2.27 16.94 -14.36
C ASN A 63 2.14 17.84 -13.11
N ASP A 64 3.15 17.87 -12.26
CA ASP A 64 3.28 18.78 -11.10
C ASP A 64 2.18 18.69 -10.02
N LYS A 65 1.39 17.61 -9.99
CA LYS A 65 0.20 17.43 -9.10
C LYS A 65 0.47 17.28 -7.59
N GLY A 66 1.68 17.57 -7.12
CA GLY A 66 1.98 17.64 -5.68
C GLY A 66 1.70 16.34 -4.93
N ILE A 67 1.20 16.41 -3.70
CA ILE A 67 0.82 15.24 -2.87
C ILE A 67 -0.68 14.93 -3.00
N GLU A 68 -1.44 15.86 -3.56
CA GLU A 68 -2.89 15.88 -3.62
C GLU A 68 -3.44 14.65 -4.32
N TYR A 69 -2.79 14.18 -5.38
CA TYR A 69 -3.22 12.98 -6.09
C TYR A 69 -3.18 11.71 -5.22
N LEU A 70 -2.30 11.63 -4.21
CA LEU A 70 -2.26 10.49 -3.28
C LEU A 70 -3.42 10.54 -2.31
N VAL A 71 -3.77 11.75 -1.85
CA VAL A 71 -4.94 11.98 -0.99
C VAL A 71 -6.22 11.62 -1.77
N GLU A 72 -6.30 12.02 -3.04
CA GLU A 72 -7.43 11.73 -3.94
C GLU A 72 -7.71 10.23 -4.10
N GLN A 73 -6.71 9.35 -3.91
CA GLN A 73 -6.95 7.90 -3.98
C GLN A 73 -7.95 7.42 -2.91
N PHE A 74 -7.99 8.10 -1.77
CA PHE A 74 -8.94 7.81 -0.69
C PHE A 74 -10.12 8.76 -0.67
N SER A 75 -9.93 10.04 -1.02
CA SER A 75 -10.96 11.07 -0.82
C SER A 75 -11.95 11.18 -1.98
N LYS A 76 -11.53 10.90 -3.23
CA LYS A 76 -12.36 11.17 -4.42
C LYS A 76 -13.70 10.43 -4.43
N TYR A 77 -13.69 9.16 -4.02
CA TYR A 77 -14.88 8.31 -3.89
C TYR A 77 -14.99 7.77 -2.46
N LYS A 78 -14.75 8.66 -1.49
CA LYS A 78 -14.67 8.32 -0.07
C LYS A 78 -15.89 7.56 0.42
N THR A 79 -17.09 8.05 0.11
CA THR A 79 -18.34 7.43 0.61
C THR A 79 -18.45 5.99 0.11
N GLU A 80 -18.29 5.78 -1.19
CA GLU A 80 -18.41 4.47 -1.82
C GLU A 80 -17.31 3.50 -1.36
N ARG A 81 -16.06 3.97 -1.22
CA ARG A 81 -14.94 3.18 -0.71
C ARG A 81 -15.18 2.77 0.75
N GLU A 82 -15.60 3.70 1.61
CA GLU A 82 -15.89 3.43 3.02
C GLU A 82 -17.10 2.49 3.20
N GLU A 83 -18.14 2.64 2.37
CA GLU A 83 -19.27 1.70 2.35
C GLU A 83 -18.78 0.30 1.98
N LYS A 84 -17.92 0.17 0.96
CA LYS A 84 -17.35 -1.12 0.59
C LYS A 84 -16.50 -1.72 1.72
N ILE A 85 -15.64 -0.93 2.35
CA ILE A 85 -14.78 -1.38 3.45
C ILE A 85 -15.62 -1.90 4.63
N LYS A 86 -16.74 -1.23 4.95
CA LYS A 86 -17.66 -1.65 6.02
C LYS A 86 -18.25 -3.04 5.79
N GLU A 87 -18.40 -3.49 4.55
CA GLU A 87 -18.83 -4.87 4.26
C GLU A 87 -17.85 -5.92 4.81
N PHE A 88 -16.56 -5.57 4.91
CA PHE A 88 -15.51 -6.46 5.40
C PHE A 88 -15.20 -6.28 6.88
N ILE A 89 -15.18 -5.03 7.36
CA ILE A 89 -14.68 -4.71 8.72
C ILE A 89 -15.78 -4.26 9.69
N GLY A 90 -17.03 -4.17 9.23
CA GLY A 90 -18.16 -3.71 10.03
C GLY A 90 -18.05 -2.23 10.42
N SER A 91 -18.29 -1.91 11.68
CA SER A 91 -18.22 -0.54 12.22
C SER A 91 -16.80 -0.08 12.59
N ASN A 92 -15.78 -0.91 12.36
CA ASN A 92 -14.40 -0.54 12.64
C ASN A 92 -13.89 0.47 11.61
N THR A 93 -12.84 1.20 11.98
CA THR A 93 -12.13 2.11 11.08
C THR A 93 -10.84 1.47 10.59
N SER A 94 -10.37 1.91 9.42
CA SER A 94 -9.09 1.50 8.82
C SER A 94 -8.12 2.68 8.76
N VAL A 95 -6.83 2.42 9.02
CA VAL A 95 -5.75 3.35 8.70
C VAL A 95 -5.52 3.36 7.19
N LYS A 96 -5.43 4.55 6.59
CA LYS A 96 -5.20 4.71 5.15
C LYS A 96 -3.71 4.71 4.86
N VAL A 97 -3.23 3.76 4.06
CA VAL A 97 -1.79 3.58 3.84
C VAL A 97 -1.46 3.72 2.37
N ILE A 98 -0.59 4.67 2.04
CA ILE A 98 0.05 4.70 0.72
C ILE A 98 1.32 3.86 0.78
N VAL A 99 1.43 2.90 -0.12
CA VAL A 99 2.66 2.14 -0.33
C VAL A 99 3.35 2.66 -1.59
N THR A 100 4.52 3.27 -1.41
CA THR A 100 5.22 3.95 -2.50
C THR A 100 6.74 3.83 -2.39
N THR A 101 7.49 4.63 -3.13
CA THR A 101 8.95 4.68 -3.04
C THR A 101 9.41 6.02 -2.48
N TYR A 102 10.55 6.02 -1.81
CA TYR A 102 11.25 7.23 -1.41
C TYR A 102 11.38 8.24 -2.54
N THR A 103 11.72 7.76 -3.75
CA THR A 103 11.91 8.63 -4.90
C THR A 103 10.64 9.35 -5.35
N MET A 104 9.46 8.77 -5.08
CA MET A 104 8.15 9.36 -5.38
C MET A 104 7.76 10.41 -4.33
N MET A 105 8.14 10.21 -3.08
CA MET A 105 7.94 11.17 -1.99
C MET A 105 9.03 12.25 -1.92
N GLY A 106 10.18 12.07 -2.56
CA GLY A 106 11.22 13.08 -2.68
C GLY A 106 12.63 12.48 -2.69
N LYS A 107 13.46 12.89 -3.65
CA LYS A 107 14.84 12.36 -3.78
C LYS A 107 15.73 12.70 -2.58
N SER A 108 15.50 13.83 -1.92
CA SER A 108 16.20 14.21 -0.69
C SER A 108 15.33 13.91 0.52
N SER A 109 15.98 13.60 1.65
CA SER A 109 15.25 13.36 2.90
C SER A 109 14.40 14.56 3.32
N SER A 110 14.93 15.78 3.16
CA SER A 110 14.19 17.01 3.48
C SER A 110 12.91 17.18 2.65
N LYS A 111 12.97 16.87 1.35
CA LYS A 111 11.81 16.98 0.48
C LYS A 111 10.78 15.90 0.79
N ARG A 112 11.26 14.68 1.08
CA ARG A 112 10.42 13.56 1.50
C ARG A 112 9.66 13.86 2.78
N THR A 113 10.33 14.30 3.84
CA THR A 113 9.67 14.67 5.11
C THR A 113 8.61 15.76 4.90
N GLN A 114 8.90 16.80 4.12
CA GLN A 114 7.90 17.83 3.81
C GLN A 114 6.67 17.27 3.07
N MET A 115 6.87 16.30 2.18
CA MET A 115 5.78 15.68 1.45
C MET A 115 4.97 14.71 2.32
N GLU A 116 5.63 13.96 3.20
CA GLU A 116 4.97 13.11 4.21
C GLU A 116 4.11 13.95 5.16
N GLU A 117 4.66 15.03 5.72
CA GLU A 117 3.93 15.95 6.61
C GLU A 117 2.68 16.52 5.91
N ARG A 118 2.83 16.98 4.66
CA ARG A 118 1.71 17.52 3.88
C ARG A 118 0.67 16.45 3.55
N PHE A 119 1.09 15.21 3.29
CA PHE A 119 0.17 14.08 3.09
C PHE A 119 -0.66 13.84 4.35
N HIS A 120 -0.01 13.67 5.50
CA HIS A 120 -0.68 13.40 6.77
C HIS A 120 -1.62 14.54 7.15
N GLN A 121 -1.20 15.79 6.98
CA GLN A 121 -2.05 16.95 7.22
C GLN A 121 -3.33 16.88 6.38
N LYS A 122 -3.22 16.64 5.07
CA LYS A 122 -4.39 16.58 4.18
C LYS A 122 -5.29 15.38 4.47
N MET A 123 -4.72 14.22 4.78
CA MET A 123 -5.51 13.06 5.19
C MET A 123 -6.27 13.32 6.49
N GLN A 124 -5.67 14.06 7.43
CA GLN A 124 -6.34 14.48 8.66
C GLN A 124 -7.47 15.49 8.39
N GLU A 125 -7.28 16.44 7.47
CA GLU A 125 -8.34 17.36 7.02
C GLU A 125 -9.55 16.59 6.42
N GLU A 126 -9.27 15.47 5.74
CA GLU A 126 -10.28 14.52 5.26
C GLU A 126 -10.84 13.60 6.38
N GLY A 127 -10.38 13.72 7.62
CA GLY A 127 -10.84 12.90 8.75
C GLY A 127 -10.30 11.47 8.77
N PHE A 128 -9.19 11.22 8.08
CA PHE A 128 -8.53 9.91 8.06
C PHE A 128 -7.29 9.88 8.97
N GLN A 129 -7.06 8.74 9.60
CA GLN A 129 -5.73 8.37 10.07
C GLN A 129 -4.94 7.79 8.89
N SER A 130 -3.69 8.21 8.72
CA SER A 130 -2.88 7.77 7.58
C SER A 130 -1.44 7.41 7.92
N GLU A 131 -0.88 6.53 7.10
CA GLU A 131 0.53 6.09 7.11
C GLU A 131 1.09 6.11 5.68
N ILE A 132 2.42 6.15 5.57
CA ILE A 132 3.14 5.97 4.31
C ILE A 132 4.17 4.87 4.52
N TRP A 133 4.13 3.85 3.68
CA TRP A 133 5.08 2.74 3.69
C TRP A 133 5.90 2.76 2.42
N TYR A 134 7.14 2.30 2.52
CA TYR A 134 8.09 2.38 1.42
C TYR A 134 8.55 1.00 0.93
N PHE A 135 8.49 0.78 -0.38
CA PHE A 135 9.10 -0.38 -1.02
C PHE A 135 10.60 -0.45 -0.77
N ASP A 136 11.25 0.70 -0.63
CA ASP A 136 12.68 0.82 -0.30
C ASP A 136 13.04 0.14 1.05
N GLU A 137 12.08 0.05 1.98
CA GLU A 137 12.23 -0.61 3.28
C GLU A 137 11.65 -2.03 3.27
N MET A 138 10.46 -2.16 2.67
CA MET A 138 9.68 -3.39 2.60
C MET A 138 10.40 -4.51 1.85
N ILE A 139 11.03 -4.20 0.71
CA ILE A 139 11.68 -5.21 -0.13
C ILE A 139 12.87 -5.85 0.59
N PRO A 140 13.83 -5.09 1.16
CA PRO A 140 14.90 -5.66 1.98
C PRO A 140 14.38 -6.56 3.10
N GLU A 141 13.39 -6.10 3.88
CA GLU A 141 12.80 -6.90 4.96
C GLU A 141 12.16 -8.20 4.47
N LEU A 142 11.44 -8.15 3.33
CA LEU A 142 10.87 -9.34 2.71
C LEU A 142 11.96 -10.31 2.26
N VAL A 143 13.00 -9.80 1.61
CA VAL A 143 14.15 -10.61 1.17
C VAL A 143 14.79 -11.32 2.37
N ASP A 144 15.00 -10.63 3.48
CA ASP A 144 15.60 -11.22 4.68
C ASP A 144 14.72 -12.31 5.29
N ALA A 145 13.40 -12.09 5.35
CA ALA A 145 12.45 -13.05 5.90
C ALA A 145 12.27 -14.33 5.05
N VAL A 146 12.53 -14.25 3.74
CA VAL A 146 12.41 -15.42 2.84
C VAL A 146 13.52 -16.43 3.13
N SER A 147 13.11 -17.60 3.63
CA SER A 147 14.02 -18.74 3.84
C SER A 147 14.58 -19.27 2.52
N MET A 148 15.87 -19.62 2.52
CA MET A 148 16.51 -20.35 1.41
C MET A 148 16.01 -21.79 1.28
N LYS A 149 15.46 -22.35 2.36
CA LYS A 149 14.97 -23.74 2.43
C LYS A 149 13.45 -23.75 2.58
N GLY A 150 12.76 -24.57 1.78
CA GLY A 150 11.30 -24.72 1.83
C GLY A 150 10.61 -24.52 0.47
N LYS A 151 9.30 -24.80 0.44
CA LYS A 151 8.45 -24.54 -0.73
C LYS A 151 7.87 -23.12 -0.60
N HIS A 152 8.18 -22.28 -1.59
CA HIS A 152 7.53 -20.99 -1.77
C HIS A 152 6.49 -21.11 -2.87
N ASN A 153 5.28 -20.62 -2.59
CA ASN A 153 4.12 -20.89 -3.44
C ASN A 153 3.87 -19.81 -4.49
N THR A 154 4.65 -18.72 -4.51
CA THR A 154 4.54 -17.65 -5.50
C THR A 154 5.85 -17.45 -6.28
N GLN A 155 5.74 -16.96 -7.51
CA GLN A 155 6.88 -16.69 -8.37
C GLN A 155 7.81 -15.62 -7.78
N LEU A 156 7.24 -14.60 -7.11
CA LEU A 156 7.99 -13.57 -6.40
C LEU A 156 8.92 -14.18 -5.34
N LEU A 157 8.36 -14.99 -4.43
CA LEU A 157 9.13 -15.61 -3.34
C LEU A 157 10.18 -16.61 -3.86
N GLN A 158 9.87 -17.33 -4.94
CA GLN A 158 10.84 -18.20 -5.61
C GLN A 158 12.00 -17.41 -6.23
N THR A 159 11.71 -16.26 -6.84
CA THR A 159 12.71 -15.36 -7.41
C THR A 159 13.62 -14.79 -6.33
N ILE A 160 13.05 -14.30 -5.22
CA ILE A 160 13.81 -13.83 -4.05
C ILE A 160 14.75 -14.93 -3.54
N ARG A 161 14.23 -16.15 -3.37
CA ARG A 161 15.05 -17.30 -2.94
C ARG A 161 16.21 -17.57 -3.90
N MET A 162 15.97 -17.53 -5.21
CA MET A 162 17.02 -17.72 -6.21
C MET A 162 18.09 -16.64 -6.09
N LEU A 163 17.70 -15.36 -6.00
CA LEU A 163 18.66 -14.26 -5.83
C LEU A 163 19.55 -14.47 -4.60
N LYS A 164 18.97 -14.81 -3.45
CA LYS A 164 19.73 -15.13 -2.22
C LYS A 164 20.68 -16.33 -2.34
N THR A 165 20.44 -17.23 -3.28
CA THR A 165 21.30 -18.40 -3.50
C THR A 165 22.54 -18.03 -4.34
N PHE A 166 22.45 -16.98 -5.15
CA PHE A 166 23.50 -16.58 -6.10
C PHE A 166 24.20 -15.25 -5.72
N THR A 167 23.87 -14.66 -4.57
CA THR A 167 24.53 -13.50 -3.95
C THR A 167 25.11 -13.88 -2.60
#